data_AF-A0A2T2SDL6-F1
#
_entry.id   AF-A0A2T2SDL6-F1
#
_cell.length_a   1.000
_cell.length_b   1.000
_cell.length_c   1.000
_cell.angle_alpha   90.00
_cell.angle_beta   90.00
_cell.angle_gamma   90.00
#
_symmetry.space_group_name_H-M   'P 1'
#
loop_
_entity.id
_entity.type
_entity.pdbx_description
1 polymer ?
#
loop_
_entity_poly.entity_id
_entity_poly.type
_entity_poly.pdbx_seq_one_letter_code
_entity_poly.pdbx_strand_id
1 'polypeptide(L)'
;VADRLDGDAPVLGPTPDQQGAYLIGLTRAQFDRQAFATLPWKSSALFSALSRHLAERAGTEPMRLAPRDDVNGHRDLVALLRHPTSPPRALVVRLRRALGGADRTAQTEQRSSTRPVLERRSRAPPAPTSSRA
;
A
#
# COMPACT_ATOMS: atom_id res chain seq x y z
N VAL A 1 2.32 -8.93 -19.19
CA VAL A 1 0.88 -8.69 -18.91
C VAL A 1 0.15 -9.79 -19.67
N ALA A 2 -0.93 -10.37 -19.13
CA ALA A 2 -1.72 -11.30 -19.93
C ALA A 2 -2.44 -10.45 -20.99
N ASP A 3 -1.87 -10.38 -22.19
CA ASP A 3 -2.34 -9.48 -23.27
C ASP A 3 -3.64 -9.99 -23.93
N ARG A 4 -4.11 -11.17 -23.52
CA ARG A 4 -5.38 -11.78 -23.91
C ARG A 4 -5.90 -12.67 -22.78
N LEU A 5 -7.22 -12.79 -22.70
CA LEU A 5 -7.85 -13.96 -22.09
C LEU A 5 -7.57 -15.12 -23.02
N ASP A 6 -6.44 -15.80 -22.80
CA ASP A 6 -6.08 -16.98 -23.58
C ASP A 6 -6.97 -18.15 -23.12
N GLY A 7 -7.98 -18.45 -23.94
CA GLY A 7 -8.95 -19.52 -23.70
C GLY A 7 -10.25 -19.07 -23.05
N ASP A 8 -11.13 -20.05 -22.78
CA ASP A 8 -12.42 -19.84 -22.13
C ASP A 8 -12.33 -19.81 -20.59
N ALA A 9 -11.12 -19.81 -20.01
CA ALA A 9 -10.96 -19.73 -18.57
C ALA A 9 -11.11 -18.27 -18.08
N PRO A 10 -11.98 -18.00 -17.10
CA PRO A 10 -12.03 -16.70 -16.43
C PRO A 10 -10.69 -16.40 -15.73
N VAL A 11 -10.38 -15.13 -15.51
CA VAL A 11 -9.14 -14.69 -14.84
C VAL A 11 -9.49 -13.83 -13.63
N LEU A 12 -8.87 -14.11 -12.49
CA LEU A 12 -9.01 -13.33 -11.27
C LEU A 12 -7.65 -12.85 -10.75
N GLY A 13 -7.55 -11.56 -10.46
CA GLY A 13 -6.45 -10.96 -9.71
C GLY A 13 -6.86 -10.69 -8.26
N PRO A 14 -6.47 -11.53 -7.29
CA PRO A 14 -6.89 -11.39 -5.90
C PRO A 14 -6.17 -10.24 -5.17
N THR A 15 -6.81 -9.68 -4.14
CA THR A 15 -6.10 -8.98 -3.06
C THR A 15 -5.37 -10.01 -2.16
N PRO A 16 -4.33 -9.64 -1.39
CA PRO A 16 -3.54 -10.62 -0.63
C PRO A 16 -4.34 -11.40 0.41
N ASP A 17 -5.36 -10.78 0.99
CA ASP A 17 -6.29 -11.39 1.93
C ASP A 17 -7.39 -12.22 1.26
N GLN A 18 -7.42 -12.26 -0.08
CA GLN A 18 -8.45 -12.91 -0.89
C GLN A 18 -9.88 -12.48 -0.49
N GLN A 19 -10.05 -11.22 -0.12
CA GLN A 19 -11.36 -10.65 0.18
C GLN A 19 -11.94 -9.86 -0.99
N GLY A 20 -11.07 -9.37 -1.89
CA GLY A 20 -11.44 -8.65 -3.10
C GLY A 20 -10.67 -9.14 -4.33
N ALA A 21 -10.91 -8.46 -5.45
CA ALA A 21 -10.19 -8.69 -6.70
C ALA A 21 -9.86 -7.36 -7.38
N TYR A 22 -8.59 -7.11 -7.68
CA TYR A 22 -8.12 -5.95 -8.44
C TYR A 22 -8.36 -6.11 -9.95
N LEU A 23 -8.62 -7.34 -10.41
CA LEU A 23 -8.89 -7.65 -11.81
C LEU A 23 -9.89 -8.80 -11.93
N ILE A 24 -10.86 -8.63 -12.81
CA ILE A 24 -11.81 -9.66 -13.23
C ILE A 24 -11.79 -9.71 -14.76
N GLY A 25 -11.38 -10.84 -15.31
CA GLY A 25 -11.36 -11.10 -16.74
C GLY A 25 -12.34 -12.22 -17.09
N LEU A 26 -13.25 -11.96 -18.02
CA LEU A 26 -14.23 -12.94 -18.48
C LEU A 26 -14.66 -12.64 -19.92
N THR A 27 -15.17 -13.66 -20.61
CA THR A 27 -15.77 -13.50 -21.94
C THR A 27 -17.21 -12.99 -21.84
N ARG A 28 -17.75 -12.48 -22.96
CA ARG A 28 -19.13 -12.00 -23.01
C ARG A 28 -20.16 -13.08 -22.66
N ALA A 29 -19.89 -14.35 -22.99
CA ALA A 29 -20.79 -15.48 -22.73
C ALA A 29 -20.85 -15.86 -21.24
N GLN A 30 -19.75 -15.64 -20.52
CA GLN A 30 -19.66 -15.89 -19.09
C GLN A 30 -20.37 -14.82 -18.27
N PHE A 31 -20.53 -13.61 -18.80
CA PHE A 31 -21.17 -12.51 -18.10
C PHE A 31 -22.68 -12.71 -17.93
N ASP A 32 -23.10 -12.83 -16.67
CA ASP A 32 -24.49 -12.79 -16.24
C ASP A 32 -24.73 -11.54 -15.40
N ARG A 33 -25.53 -10.60 -15.93
CA ARG A 33 -25.82 -9.32 -15.27
C ARG A 33 -26.55 -9.50 -13.95
N GLN A 34 -27.52 -10.42 -13.88
CA GLN A 34 -28.33 -10.60 -12.67
C GLN A 34 -27.48 -11.23 -11.56
N ALA A 35 -26.69 -12.25 -11.90
CA ALA A 35 -25.79 -12.87 -10.93
C ALA A 35 -24.71 -11.91 -10.44
N PHE A 36 -24.12 -11.09 -11.32
CA PHE A 36 -23.16 -10.07 -10.89
C PHE A 36 -23.79 -9.03 -9.96
N ALA A 37 -25.05 -8.65 -10.17
CA ALA A 37 -25.74 -7.69 -9.31
C ALA A 37 -25.99 -8.22 -7.88
N THR A 38 -26.09 -9.54 -7.71
CA THR A 38 -26.34 -10.18 -6.40
C THR A 38 -25.06 -10.56 -5.66
N LEU A 39 -23.87 -10.39 -6.27
CA LEU A 39 -22.61 -10.63 -5.60
C LEU A 39 -22.44 -9.75 -4.35
N PRO A 40 -21.75 -10.24 -3.30
CA PRO A 40 -21.61 -9.52 -2.04
C PRO A 40 -20.46 -8.49 -2.11
N TRP A 41 -20.60 -7.48 -2.97
CA TRP A 41 -19.55 -6.50 -3.35
C TRP A 41 -18.84 -5.78 -2.20
N LYS A 42 -19.47 -5.68 -1.03
CA LYS A 42 -18.93 -4.98 0.14
C LYS A 42 -18.59 -5.93 1.30
N SER A 43 -18.35 -7.20 0.99
CA SER A 43 -18.08 -8.24 1.96
C SER A 43 -16.76 -8.94 1.66
N SER A 44 -16.11 -9.45 2.72
CA SER A 44 -14.95 -10.33 2.60
C SER A 44 -15.25 -11.65 1.88
N ALA A 45 -16.53 -11.99 1.72
CA ALA A 45 -16.99 -13.14 0.93
C ALA A 45 -17.01 -12.88 -0.60
N LEU A 46 -16.69 -11.66 -1.07
CA LEU A 46 -16.75 -11.32 -2.50
C LEU A 46 -15.89 -12.25 -3.35
N PHE A 47 -14.62 -12.42 -3.00
CA PHE A 47 -13.70 -13.19 -3.83
C PHE A 47 -14.12 -14.66 -3.98
N SER A 48 -14.56 -15.29 -2.90
CA SER A 48 -15.04 -16.68 -2.94
C SER A 48 -16.34 -16.82 -3.73
N ALA A 49 -17.30 -15.90 -3.53
CA ALA A 49 -18.55 -15.88 -4.28
C ALA A 49 -18.31 -15.66 -5.79
N LEU A 50 -17.41 -14.73 -6.14
CA LEU A 50 -17.03 -14.45 -7.51
C LEU A 50 -16.31 -15.63 -8.16
N SER A 51 -15.35 -16.24 -7.46
CA SER A 51 -14.61 -17.41 -7.97
C SER A 51 -15.55 -18.56 -8.30
N ARG A 52 -16.46 -18.89 -7.38
CA ARG A 52 -17.47 -19.93 -7.58
C ARG A 52 -18.40 -19.60 -8.75
N HIS A 53 -18.92 -18.38 -8.81
CA HIS A 53 -19.81 -17.96 -9.89
C HIS A 53 -19.14 -18.11 -11.26
N LEU A 54 -17.89 -17.65 -11.40
CA LEU A 54 -17.16 -17.76 -12.65
C LEU A 54 -16.83 -19.21 -13.00
N ALA A 55 -16.51 -20.04 -12.02
CA ALA A 55 -16.28 -21.47 -12.23
C ALA A 55 -17.54 -22.17 -12.77
N GLU A 56 -18.69 -21.91 -12.18
CA GLU A 56 -19.98 -22.44 -12.63
C GLU A 56 -20.33 -21.97 -14.04
N ARG A 57 -20.07 -20.71 -14.38
CA ARG A 57 -20.38 -20.13 -15.70
C ARG A 57 -19.46 -20.60 -16.81
N ALA A 58 -18.19 -20.87 -16.51
CA ALA A 58 -17.20 -21.31 -17.49
C ALA A 58 -17.01 -22.84 -17.53
N GLY A 59 -17.51 -23.57 -16.54
CA GLY A 59 -17.28 -25.01 -16.37
C GLY A 59 -15.83 -25.34 -15.99
N THR A 60 -15.05 -24.36 -15.55
CA THR A 60 -13.64 -24.51 -15.17
C THR A 60 -13.24 -23.45 -14.17
N GLU A 61 -12.26 -23.76 -13.31
CA GLU A 61 -11.77 -22.81 -12.30
C GLU A 61 -11.12 -21.57 -12.94
N PRO A 62 -11.31 -20.37 -12.35
CA PRO A 62 -10.63 -19.17 -12.82
C PRO A 62 -9.11 -19.28 -12.66
N MET A 63 -8.36 -18.88 -13.69
CA MET A 63 -6.93 -18.66 -13.59
C MET A 63 -6.65 -17.52 -12.60
N ARG A 64 -5.74 -17.76 -11.65
CA ARG A 64 -5.38 -16.78 -10.63
C ARG A 64 -4.08 -16.07 -10.98
N LEU A 65 -4.12 -14.74 -11.01
CA LEU A 65 -2.92 -13.91 -11.10
C LEU A 65 -2.25 -13.79 -9.72
N ALA A 66 -1.01 -13.31 -9.71
CA ALA A 66 -0.33 -12.97 -8.47
C ALA A 66 -1.15 -11.92 -7.68
N PRO A 67 -1.29 -12.08 -6.35
CA PRO A 67 -1.97 -11.09 -5.52
C PRO A 67 -1.30 -9.72 -5.59
N ARG A 68 -2.09 -8.65 -5.48
CA ARG A 68 -1.60 -7.27 -5.42
C ARG A 68 -2.36 -6.47 -4.38
N ASP A 69 -1.65 -5.60 -3.68
CA ASP A 69 -2.22 -4.66 -2.72
C ASP A 69 -3.03 -3.57 -3.42
N ASP A 70 -4.25 -3.35 -2.94
CA ASP A 70 -5.01 -2.13 -3.25
C ASP A 70 -4.52 -0.97 -2.38
N VAL A 71 -4.61 0.25 -2.92
CA VAL A 71 -4.32 1.47 -2.17
C VAL A 71 -5.62 2.06 -1.67
N ASN A 72 -6.00 1.71 -0.44
CA ASN A 72 -7.28 2.12 0.15
C ASN A 72 -7.15 3.36 1.05
N GLY A 73 -5.94 3.69 1.50
CA GLY A 73 -5.72 4.88 2.33
C GLY A 73 -4.28 5.35 2.42
N HIS A 74 -4.06 6.31 3.33
CA HIS A 74 -2.77 6.96 3.54
C HIS A 74 -1.63 5.97 3.84
N ARG A 75 -1.89 4.99 4.70
CA ARG A 75 -0.90 3.97 5.08
C ARG A 75 -0.44 3.15 3.87
N ASP A 76 -1.38 2.70 3.06
CA ASP A 76 -1.11 1.88 1.87
C ASP A 76 -0.33 2.68 0.84
N LEU A 77 -0.67 3.97 0.67
CA LEU A 77 0.05 4.87 -0.21
C LEU A 77 1.51 5.09 0.26
N VAL A 78 1.74 5.25 1.57
CA VAL A 78 3.10 5.34 2.12
C VAL A 78 3.86 4.02 1.89
N ALA A 79 3.22 2.87 2.07
CA ALA A 79 3.82 1.57 1.81
C ALA A 79 4.21 1.40 0.33
N LEU A 80 3.32 1.76 -0.59
CA LEU A 80 3.58 1.74 -2.04
C LEU A 80 4.81 2.57 -2.43
N LEU A 81 4.99 3.75 -1.83
CA LEU A 81 6.11 4.66 -2.11
C LEU A 81 7.46 4.22 -1.52
N ARG A 82 7.45 3.22 -0.62
CA ARG A 82 8.63 2.61 -0.01
C ARG A 82 8.99 1.28 -0.68
N HIS A 83 8.12 0.72 -1.51
CA HIS A 83 8.33 -0.57 -2.13
C HIS A 83 9.44 -0.51 -3.20
N PRO A 84 10.33 -1.51 -3.29
CA PRO A 84 11.47 -1.51 -4.23
C PRO A 84 11.04 -1.46 -5.71
N THR A 85 9.92 -2.11 -6.06
CA THR A 85 9.22 -1.93 -7.35
C THR A 85 8.31 -0.71 -7.30
N SER A 86 8.89 0.44 -6.97
CA SER A 86 8.16 1.70 -6.90
C SER A 86 7.52 2.03 -8.26
N PRO A 87 6.37 2.71 -8.27
CA PRO A 87 5.79 3.25 -9.49
C PRO A 87 6.79 4.15 -10.23
N PRO A 88 6.54 4.50 -11.51
CA PRO A 88 7.40 5.40 -12.26
C PRO A 88 7.78 6.65 -11.45
N ARG A 89 9.05 7.05 -11.50
CA ARG A 89 9.62 8.11 -10.64
C ARG A 89 8.78 9.40 -10.65
N ALA A 90 8.22 9.77 -11.81
CA ALA A 90 7.34 10.92 -11.93
C ALA A 90 6.07 10.81 -11.07
N LEU A 91 5.46 9.62 -11.03
CA LEU A 91 4.30 9.34 -10.17
C LEU A 91 4.68 9.42 -8.69
N VAL A 92 5.81 8.83 -8.31
CA VAL A 92 6.33 8.86 -6.93
C VAL A 92 6.52 10.31 -6.45
N VAL A 93 7.10 11.18 -7.28
CA VAL A 93 7.26 12.60 -6.96
C VAL A 93 5.90 13.28 -6.75
N ARG A 94 4.93 13.05 -7.64
CA ARG A 94 3.58 13.62 -7.52
C ARG A 94 2.87 13.16 -6.25
N LEU A 95 2.92 11.86 -5.94
CA LEU A 95 2.32 11.28 -4.75
C LEU A 95 2.97 11.80 -3.46
N ARG A 96 4.30 11.94 -3.42
CA ARG A 96 5.00 12.54 -2.27
C ARG A 96 4.60 14.01 -2.04
N ARG A 97 4.38 14.78 -3.10
CA ARG A 97 3.86 16.15 -2.99
C ARG A 97 2.44 16.17 -2.41
N ALA A 98 1.55 15.31 -2.92
CA ALA A 98 0.18 15.18 -2.41
C ALA A 98 0.13 14.78 -0.92
N LEU A 99 1.12 14.03 -0.44
CA LEU A 99 1.29 13.66 0.97
C LEU A 99 1.88 14.77 1.86
N GLY A 100 2.14 15.98 1.33
CA GLY A 100 2.67 17.11 2.09
C GLY A 100 4.20 17.18 2.16
N GLY A 101 4.91 16.46 1.30
CA GLY A 101 6.38 16.50 1.21
C GLY A 101 6.95 17.75 0.52
N ALA A 102 6.12 18.63 -0.03
CA ALA A 102 6.59 19.81 -0.78
C ALA A 102 6.98 21.00 0.13
N ASP A 103 6.42 21.10 1.34
CA ASP A 103 6.57 22.31 2.17
C ASP A 103 7.39 22.13 3.46
N ARG A 104 7.78 20.89 3.81
CA ARG A 104 8.58 20.66 5.03
C ARG A 104 10.06 21.04 4.91
N THR A 105 10.59 21.19 3.70
CA THR A 105 11.96 21.65 3.48
C THR A 105 12.12 23.16 3.69
N ALA A 106 11.06 23.96 3.56
CA ALA A 106 11.17 25.42 3.76
C ALA A 106 11.10 25.83 5.24
N GLN A 107 10.41 25.08 6.11
CA GLN A 107 10.26 25.47 7.53
C GLN A 107 11.40 25.01 8.45
N THR A 108 12.24 24.07 8.00
CA THR A 108 13.35 23.56 8.84
C THR A 108 14.58 24.48 8.76
N GLU A 109 14.82 25.15 7.64
CA GLU A 109 15.95 26.09 7.50
C GLU A 109 15.70 27.43 8.23
N GLN A 110 14.45 27.87 8.41
CA GLN A 110 14.15 29.11 9.14
C GLN A 110 14.22 29.00 10.67
N ARG A 111 14.30 27.80 11.25
CA ARG A 111 14.41 27.63 12.72
C ARG A 111 15.85 27.52 13.24
N SER A 112 16.85 27.56 12.36
CA SER A 112 18.27 27.45 12.71
C SER A 112 18.97 28.81 12.65
N SER A 113 18.41 29.82 13.29
CA SER A 113 19.12 31.07 13.56
C SER A 113 18.57 31.66 14.87
N THR A 114 19.46 31.79 15.85
CA THR A 114 19.25 32.38 17.20
C THR A 114 18.69 31.45 18.29
N ARG A 115 19.54 30.55 18.80
CA ARG A 115 19.56 30.27 20.24
C ARG A 115 20.97 30.54 20.77
N PRO A 116 21.14 31.43 21.77
CA PRO A 116 22.44 31.61 22.41
C PRO A 116 22.80 30.33 23.17
N VAL A 117 24.03 29.89 22.99
CA VAL A 117 24.63 28.80 23.77
C VAL A 117 24.75 29.27 25.22
N LEU A 118 23.92 28.72 26.10
CA LEU A 118 24.12 28.82 27.54
C LEU A 118 25.17 27.77 27.92
N GLU A 119 26.42 28.20 28.09
CA GLU A 119 27.46 27.36 28.67
C GLU A 119 27.06 26.93 30.09
N ARG A 120 26.68 25.66 30.24
CA ARG A 120 26.46 25.03 31.53
C ARG A 120 27.82 24.81 32.19
N ARG A 121 28.14 25.63 33.20
CA ARG A 121 29.20 25.34 34.15
C ARG A 121 28.91 24.03 34.89
N SER A 122 29.84 23.08 34.82
CA SER A 122 29.82 21.82 35.56
C SER A 122 29.69 22.07 37.08
N ARG A 123 28.73 21.39 37.71
CA ARG A 123 28.52 21.39 39.17
C ARG A 123 28.93 20.06 39.78
N ALA A 124 30.18 19.64 39.57
CA ALA A 124 30.74 18.51 40.30
C ALA A 124 31.50 19.02 41.54
N PRO A 125 31.36 18.38 42.71
CA PRO A 125 32.13 18.73 43.91
C PRO A 125 33.61 18.33 43.77
N PRO A 126 34.55 19.03 44.44
CA PRO A 126 35.96 18.67 44.41
C PRO A 126 36.21 17.33 45.12
N ALA A 127 37.09 16.50 44.55
CA ALA A 127 37.48 15.23 45.13
C ALA A 127 38.29 15.41 46.44
N PRO A 128 38.12 14.55 47.45
CA PRO A 128 38.90 14.63 48.68
C PRO A 128 40.35 14.19 48.43
N THR A 129 41.29 15.04 48.85
CA THR A 129 42.72 14.72 48.91
C THR A 129 43.01 13.82 50.11
N SER A 130 43.51 12.62 49.86
CA SER A 130 44.09 11.75 50.90
C SER A 130 45.33 12.43 51.53
N SER A 131 45.36 12.53 52.85
CA SER A 131 46.60 12.81 53.59
C SER A 131 46.83 11.69 54.61
N ARG A 132 47.96 11.00 54.43
CA ARG A 132 48.56 10.07 55.40
C ARG A 132 49.07 10.85 56.61
N ALA A 133 48.96 10.23 57.78
CA ALA A 133 49.98 10.22 58.83
C ALA A 133 49.92 8.83 59.48
#